data_AF-A0A441TMU3-F1
#
_entry.id   AF-A0A441TMU3-F1
#
_cell.length_a   1.000
_cell.length_b   1.000
_cell.length_c   1.000
_cell.angle_alpha   90.00
_cell.angle_beta   90.00
_cell.angle_gamma   90.00
#
_symmetry.space_group_name_H-M   'P 1'
#
loop_
_entity.id
_entity.type
_entity.pdbx_description
1 polymer ?
#
loop_
_entity_poly.entity_id
_entity_poly.type
_entity_poly.pdbx_seq_one_letter_code
_entity_poly.pdbx_strand_id
1 'polypeptide(L)' 'GQMKIAIDSRRSNNVEANDRDYKTSVEKLYVAGDVRRGQSLVVWAIREGRQAARSIDEALMGSSVLPR' A
#
# COMPACT_ATOMS: atom_id res chain seq x y z
N GLY A 1 17.39 -2.78 -1.77
CA GLY A 1 16.95 -1.53 -1.12
C GLY A 1 16.20 -1.88 0.14
N GLN A 2 16.38 -1.12 1.22
CA GLN A 2 15.67 -1.35 2.49
C GLN A 2 14.37 -0.54 2.51
N MET A 3 13.27 -1.17 2.92
CA MET A 3 11.97 -0.51 3.09
C MET A 3 11.91 0.25 4.41
N LYS A 4 11.33 1.44 4.41
CA LYS A 4 11.00 2.17 5.64
C LYS A 4 9.86 1.49 6.39
N ILE A 5 9.98 1.45 7.71
CA ILE A 5 9.04 0.85 8.63
C ILE A 5 8.63 1.90 9.64
N ALA A 6 7.34 1.93 9.99
CA ALA A 6 6.77 2.75 11.05
C ALA A 6 6.23 1.86 12.18
N ILE A 7 6.40 2.33 13.42
CA ILE A 7 5.85 1.67 14.59
C ILE A 7 4.51 2.33 14.92
N ASP A 8 3.43 1.54 14.95
CA ASP A 8 2.10 2.05 15.32
C ASP A 8 1.90 2.13 16.84
N SER A 9 0.75 2.67 17.27
CA SER A 9 0.39 2.78 18.69
C SER A 9 0.27 1.44 19.42
N ARG A 10 0.18 0.33 18.67
CA ARG A 10 0.14 -1.04 19.18
C ARG A 10 1.53 -1.68 19.24
N ARG A 11 2.58 -0.91 18.96
CA ARG A 11 3.97 -1.38 18.86
C ARG A 11 4.19 -2.42 17.76
N SER A 12 3.35 -2.41 16.73
CA SER A 12 3.53 -3.26 15.55
C SER A 12 4.42 -2.55 14.52
N ASN A 13 5.28 -3.33 13.86
CA ASN A 13 6.13 -2.86 12.76
C ASN A 13 5.37 -2.95 11.44
N ASN A 14 5.00 -1.80 10.87
CA ASN A 14 4.27 -1.72 9.61
C ASN A 14 5.14 -1.08 8.52
N VAL A 15 5.00 -1.52 7.28
CA VAL A 15 5.71 -0.90 6.15
C VAL A 15 5.12 0.46 5.86
N GLU A 16 5.97 1.47 5.76
CA GLU A 16 5.54 2.83 5.46
C GLU A 16 5.19 2.98 3.98
N ALA A 17 3.94 3.36 3.72
CA ALA A 17 3.46 3.78 2.41
C ALA A 17 2.26 4.71 2.57
N ASN A 18 2.12 5.68 1.66
CA ASN A 18 0.98 6.58 1.66
C ASN A 18 -0.32 5.87 1.22
N ASP A 19 -1.45 6.50 1.49
CA ASP A 19 -2.80 6.02 1.21
C ASP A 19 -3.33 6.43 -0.17
N ARG A 20 -2.50 7.03 -1.03
CA ARG A 20 -2.86 7.51 -2.36
C ARG A 20 -2.33 6.61 -3.47
N ASP A 21 -1.04 6.26 -3.42
CA ASP A 21 -0.34 5.48 -4.44
C ASP A 21 0.25 4.17 -3.91
N TYR A 22 0.21 3.94 -2.59
CA TYR A 22 0.64 2.72 -1.93
C TYR A 22 2.12 2.35 -2.18
N LYS A 23 2.95 3.32 -2.58
CA LYS A 23 4.38 3.14 -2.81
C LYS A 23 5.15 3.10 -1.50
N THR A 24 6.08 2.17 -1.44
CA THR A 24 7.10 2.12 -0.38
C THR A 24 8.23 3.10 -0.68
N SER A 25 9.22 3.16 0.22
CA SER A 25 10.48 3.89 -0.03
C SER A 25 11.36 3.29 -1.13
N VAL A 26 11.04 2.09 -1.62
CA VAL A 26 11.77 1.42 -2.70
C VAL A 26 10.99 1.57 -3.99
N GLU A 27 11.67 2.01 -5.05
CA GLU A 27 11.06 2.22 -6.35
C GLU A 27 10.41 0.94 -6.89
N LYS A 28 9.22 1.06 -7.50
CA LYS A 28 8.42 -0.04 -8.05
C LYS A 28 7.99 -1.11 -7.02
N LEU A 29 8.08 -0.81 -5.73
CA LEU A 29 7.62 -1.68 -4.66
C LEU A 29 6.46 -1.02 -3.90
N TYR A 30 5.38 -1.79 -3.73
CA TYR A 30 4.10 -1.31 -3.21
C TYR A 30 3.64 -2.20 -2.06
N VAL A 31 2.80 -1.66 -1.18
CA VAL A 31 2.28 -2.39 -0.02
C VAL A 31 0.85 -1.99 0.30
N ALA A 32 0.02 -2.95 0.71
CA ALA A 32 -1.38 -2.75 1.04
C ALA A 32 -1.83 -3.71 2.15
N GLY A 33 -2.93 -3.39 2.82
CA GLY A 33 -3.54 -4.24 3.83
C GLY A 33 -2.80 -4.22 5.17
N ASP A 34 -2.88 -5.32 5.91
CA ASP A 34 -2.45 -5.37 7.31
C ASP A 34 -0.95 -5.12 7.52
N VAL A 35 -0.11 -5.42 6.53
CA VAL A 35 1.33 -5.10 6.58
C VAL A 35 1.61 -3.59 6.56
N ARG A 36 0.68 -2.77 6.06
CA ARG A 36 0.76 -1.30 6.03
C ARG A 36 -0.05 -0.67 7.17
N ARG A 37 -1.29 -1.10 7.36
CA ARG A 37 -2.23 -0.53 8.34
C ARG A 37 -2.03 -1.09 9.76
N GLY A 38 -1.39 -2.24 9.90
CA GLY A 38 -1.51 -3.08 11.08
C GLY A 38 -2.83 -3.85 11.08
N GLN A 39 -3.08 -4.63 12.14
CA GLN A 39 -4.27 -5.48 12.29
C GLN A 39 -5.56 -4.72 11.93
N SER A 40 -6.28 -5.20 10.91
CA SER A 40 -7.47 -4.54 10.37
C SER A 40 -8.54 -5.52 9.89
N LEU A 41 -9.67 -4.99 9.40
CA LEU A 41 -10.75 -5.81 8.84
C LEU A 41 -10.41 -6.25 7.41
N VAL A 42 -10.89 -7.42 7.00
CA VAL A 42 -10.71 -7.94 5.63
C VAL A 42 -11.13 -6.94 4.55
N VAL A 43 -12.22 -6.19 4.79
CA VAL A 43 -12.70 -5.17 3.84
C VAL A 43 -11.67 -4.05 3.60
N TRP A 44 -10.83 -3.73 4.59
CA TRP A 44 -9.75 -2.76 4.42
C TRP A 44 -8.65 -3.31 3.53
N ALA A 45 -8.24 -4.56 3.74
CA ALA A 45 -7.26 -5.21 2.87
C ALA A 45 -7.75 -5.26 1.41
N ILE A 46 -9.04 -5.58 1.17
CA ILE A 46 -9.63 -5.57 -0.16
C ILE A 46 -9.63 -4.17 -0.78
N ARG A 47 -10.05 -3.16 -0.02
CA ARG A 47 -10.09 -1.76 -0.48
C ARG A 47 -8.70 -1.28 -0.88
N GLU A 48 -7.70 -1.51 -0.03
CA GLU A 48 -6.33 -1.08 -0.30
C GLU A 48 -5.68 -1.85 -1.44
N GLY A 49 -5.92 -3.16 -1.53
CA GLY A 49 -5.42 -3.98 -2.63
C GLY A 49 -5.89 -3.45 -3.99
N ARG A 50 -7.16 -3.02 -4.09
CA ARG A 50 -7.71 -2.41 -5.32
C ARG A 50 -7.04 -1.08 -5.66
N GLN A 51 -6.83 -0.22 -4.68
CA GLN A 51 -6.18 1.08 -4.92
C GLN A 51 -4.69 0.94 -5.25
N ALA A 52 -4.00 0.00 -4.61
CA ALA A 52 -2.62 -0.35 -4.94
C ALA A 52 -2.52 -0.92 -6.37
N ALA A 53 -3.42 -1.83 -6.76
CA ALA A 53 -3.47 -2.38 -8.12
C ALA A 53 -3.66 -1.27 -9.17
N ARG A 54 -4.58 -0.33 -8.92
CA ARG A 54 -4.76 0.84 -9.79
C ARG A 54 -3.49 1.69 -9.88
N SER A 55 -2.82 1.94 -8.76
CA SER A 55 -1.61 2.76 -8.73
C SER A 55 -0.44 2.09 -9.46
N ILE A 56 -0.33 0.76 -9.36
CA ILE A 56 0.63 -0.04 -10.11
C ILE A 56 0.32 0.04 -11.61
N ASP A 57 -0.94 -0.13 -11.99
CA ASP A 57 -1.38 -0.06 -13.38
C ASP A 57 -1.13 1.33 -13.98
N GLU A 58 -1.49 2.42 -13.29
CA GLU A 58 -1.18 3.80 -13.71
C GLU A 58 0.33 4.02 -13.86
N ALA A 59 1.15 3.46 -12.97
CA ALA A 59 2.61 3.58 -13.05
C ALA A 59 3.24 2.80 -14.21
N LEU A 60 2.66 1.66 -14.60
CA LEU A 60 3.17 0.82 -15.69
C LEU A 60 2.64 1.26 -17.06
N MET A 61 1.39 1.68 -17.13
CA MET A 61 0.66 1.94 -18.37
C MET A 61 0.48 3.44 -18.67
N GLY A 62 0.76 4.33 -17.70
CA GLY A 62 0.54 5.78 -17.80
C GLY A 62 -0.91 6.22 -17.54
N SER A 63 -1.86 5.28 -17.52
CA SER A 63 -3.27 5.50 -17.14
C SER A 63 -3.88 4.17 -16.68
N SER A 64 -5.01 4.20 -15.96
CA SER A 64 -5.71 2.99 -15.54
C SER A 64 -7.22 3.09 -15.72
N VAL A 65 -7.82 1.98 -16.14
CA VAL A 65 -9.28 1.78 -16.21
C VAL A 65 -9.84 1.19 -14.91
N LEU A 66 -8.98 0.83 -13.96
CA LEU A 66 -9.41 0.22 -12.70
C LEU A 66 -10.15 1.26 -11.83
N PRO A 67 -11.23 0.85 -11.14
CA PRO A 67 -12.01 1.75 -10.29
C PRO A 67 -11.20 2.26 -9.08
N ARG A 68 -11.56 3.45 -8.59
CA ARG A 68 -10.97 4.07 -7.39
C ARG A 68 -11.77 3.73 -6.14
#